data_AF-A0A9W5VEG7-F1
#
_entry.id   AF-A0A9W5VEG7-F1
#
_cell.length_a   1.000
_cell.length_b   1.000
_cell.length_c   1.000
_cell.angle_alpha   90.00
_cell.angle_beta   90.00
_cell.angle_gamma   90.00
#
_symmetry.space_group_name_H-M   'P 1'
#
loop_
_entity.id
_entity.type
_entity.pdbx_description
1 polymer ?
#
loop_
_entity_poly.entity_id
_entity_poly.type
_entity_poly.pdbx_seq_one_letter_code
_entity_poly.pdbx_strand_id
1 'polypeptide(L)'
;MDELKRVTQYKASDGTEFDVGVDKDGLYYIGAKFPFLTTSKDGKYTNNFAGYVATDITDEMTAKGIASFAFCCYQRQLKHYKELN
;
A
#
# COMPACT_ATOMS: atom_id res chain seq x y z
N MET A 1 -9.68 -3.33 15.99
CA MET A 1 -8.41 -2.68 15.62
C MET A 1 -8.44 -1.30 16.20
N ASP A 2 -7.38 -0.88 16.88
CA ASP A 2 -7.22 0.52 17.29
C ASP A 2 -7.29 1.43 16.04
N GLU A 3 -7.86 2.62 16.20
CA GLU A 3 -8.06 3.57 15.10
C GLU A 3 -6.71 4.10 14.62
N LEU A 4 -6.28 3.68 13.42
CA LEU A 4 -5.02 4.14 12.82
C LEU A 4 -5.15 5.58 12.33
N LYS A 5 -4.29 6.48 12.82
CA LYS A 5 -4.17 7.84 12.29
C LYS A 5 -3.37 7.82 11.01
N ARG A 6 -3.95 8.29 9.90
CA ARG A 6 -3.25 8.37 8.61
C ARG A 6 -2.13 9.42 8.64
N VAL A 7 -0.92 8.98 8.30
CA VAL A 7 0.32 9.76 8.23
C VAL A 7 0.60 10.22 6.79
N THR A 8 0.48 9.30 5.82
CA THR A 8 0.67 9.65 4.40
C THR A 8 -0.15 8.76 3.48
N GLN A 9 -0.26 9.19 2.22
CA GLN A 9 -0.93 8.46 1.16
C GLN A 9 -0.29 8.77 -0.20
N TYR A 10 0.03 7.72 -0.96
CA TYR A 10 0.44 7.80 -2.35
C TYR A 10 -0.65 7.19 -3.24
N LYS A 11 -0.97 7.85 -4.36
CA LYS A 11 -2.03 7.39 -5.26
C LYS A 11 -1.50 7.19 -6.67
N ALA A 12 -1.59 5.94 -7.15
CA ALA A 12 -1.22 5.53 -8.49
C ALA A 12 -2.22 5.99 -9.54
N SER A 13 -1.78 6.00 -10.79
CA SER A 13 -2.56 6.51 -11.92
C SER A 13 -3.84 5.72 -12.23
N ASP A 14 -3.92 4.47 -11.78
CA ASP A 14 -5.12 3.63 -11.90
C ASP A 14 -6.06 3.76 -10.70
N GLY A 15 -5.68 4.59 -9.70
CA GLY A 15 -6.41 4.79 -8.46
C GLY A 15 -5.97 3.92 -7.30
N THR A 16 -4.97 3.04 -7.45
CA THR A 16 -4.40 2.26 -6.33
C THR A 16 -3.75 3.20 -5.32
N GLU A 17 -4.06 3.02 -4.03
CA GLU A 17 -3.56 3.85 -2.94
C GLU A 17 -2.59 3.05 -2.08
N PHE A 18 -1.51 3.68 -1.62
CA PHE A 18 -0.57 3.15 -0.63
C PHE A 18 -0.58 4.11 0.56
N ASP A 19 -0.98 3.64 1.73
CA ASP A 19 -1.16 4.48 2.92
C ASP A 19 -0.25 4.05 4.07
N VAL A 20 0.12 5.03 4.90
CA VAL A 20 0.79 4.78 6.17
C VAL A 20 -0.12 5.30 7.28
N GLY A 21 -0.46 4.42 8.22
CA GLY A 21 -1.13 4.75 9.47
C GLY A 21 -0.18 4.63 10.66
N VAL A 22 -0.51 5.27 11.77
CA VAL A 22 0.15 5.06 13.07
C VAL A 22 -0.91 4.76 14.13
N ASP A 23 -0.66 3.79 14.98
CA ASP A 23 -1.53 3.51 16.12
C ASP A 23 -1.21 4.42 17.32
N LYS A 24 -1.96 4.23 18.41
CA LYS A 24 -1.79 4.98 19.66
C LYS A 24 -0.45 4.70 20.36
N ASP A 25 0.18 3.56 20.06
CA ASP A 25 1.43 3.12 20.66
C ASP A 25 2.65 3.54 19.82
N GLY A 26 2.43 4.27 18.72
CA GLY A 26 3.48 4.77 17.84
C GLY A 26 4.00 3.73 16.84
N LEU A 27 3.26 2.63 16.64
CA LEU A 27 3.59 1.64 15.61
C LEU A 27 3.00 2.08 14.28
N TYR A 28 3.83 2.05 13.24
CA TYR A 28 3.46 2.44 11.89
C TYR A 28 3.02 1.22 11.08
N TYR A 29 1.90 1.38 10.37
CA TYR A 29 1.26 0.37 9.55
C TYR A 29 1.23 0.84 8.11
N ILE A 30 1.54 -0.05 7.17
CA ILE A 30 1.55 0.26 5.74
C ILE A 30 0.44 -0.56 5.06
N GLY A 31 -0.46 0.14 4.37
CA GLY A 31 -1.58 -0.44 3.65
C GLY A 31 -1.52 -0.15 2.14
N ALA A 32 -2.20 -0.98 1.35
CA ALA A 32 -2.46 -0.70 -0.05
C ALA A 32 -3.93 -1.02 -0.39
N LYS A 33 -4.58 -0.15 -1.15
CA LYS A 33 -5.98 -0.26 -1.58
C LYS A 33 -6.05 -0.22 -3.10
N PHE A 34 -6.53 -1.29 -3.72
CA PHE A 34 -6.63 -1.40 -5.17
C PHE A 34 -8.09 -1.14 -5.59
N PRO A 35 -8.37 -0.20 -6.51
CA PRO A 35 -9.73 0.14 -6.94
C PRO A 35 -10.36 -0.92 -7.84
N PHE A 36 -9.54 -1.74 -8.50
CA PHE A 36 -9.97 -2.86 -9.30
C PHE A 36 -9.49 -4.15 -8.63
N LEU A 37 -10.42 -5.09 -8.43
CA LEU A 37 -10.06 -6.48 -8.15
C LEU A 37 -9.18 -6.93 -9.32
N THR A 38 -7.89 -7.17 -9.09
CA THR A 38 -7.05 -7.87 -10.04
C THR A 38 -7.65 -9.27 -10.19
N THR A 39 -8.52 -9.44 -11.19
CA THR A 39 -9.19 -10.71 -11.48
C THR A 39 -8.14 -11.71 -11.98
N SER A 40 -7.54 -12.45 -11.05
CA SER A 40 -7.24 -13.85 -11.35
C SER A 40 -8.60 -14.56 -11.51
N LYS A 41 -8.68 -15.52 -12.43
CA LYS A 41 -9.91 -16.16 -12.91
C LYS A 41 -10.86 -16.73 -11.83
N ASP A 42 -10.47 -16.79 -10.56
CA ASP A 42 -11.21 -17.45 -9.48
C ASP A 42 -11.72 -16.53 -8.36
N GLY A 43 -11.70 -15.20 -8.55
CA GLY A 43 -12.51 -14.28 -7.74
C GLY A 43 -12.19 -14.20 -6.23
N LYS A 44 -11.05 -14.74 -5.79
CA LYS A 44 -10.63 -14.75 -4.37
C LYS A 44 -9.23 -14.20 -4.17
N TYR A 45 -9.00 -12.94 -4.49
CA TYR A 45 -7.92 -12.19 -3.85
C TYR A 45 -8.38 -10.75 -3.62
N THR A 46 -9.00 -10.49 -2.47
CA THR A 46 -8.62 -9.28 -1.74
C THR A 46 -7.14 -9.48 -1.48
N ASN A 47 -6.26 -8.84 -2.27
CA ASN A 47 -4.85 -8.80 -1.89
C ASN A 47 -4.78 -7.89 -0.67
N ASN A 48 -5.17 -8.46 0.47
CA ASN A 48 -4.66 -8.09 1.75
C ASN A 48 -3.16 -8.24 1.55
N PHE A 49 -2.44 -7.14 1.32
CA PHE A 49 -1.14 -7.03 1.96
C PHE A 49 -1.44 -7.27 3.44
N ALA A 50 -1.47 -8.55 3.84
CA ALA A 50 -1.55 -8.98 5.23
C ALA A 50 -0.44 -8.21 5.90
N GLY A 51 -0.79 -7.30 6.83
CA GLY A 51 0.06 -6.21 7.30
C GLY A 51 1.54 -6.53 7.17
N TYR A 52 2.17 -6.08 6.07
CA TYR A 52 3.45 -6.66 5.61
C TYR A 52 4.57 -6.43 6.63
N VAL A 53 4.40 -5.40 7.47
CA VAL A 53 5.20 -5.10 8.65
C VAL A 53 4.28 -4.33 9.61
N ALA A 54 3.52 -5.02 10.45
CA ALA A 54 2.65 -4.37 11.43
C ALA A 54 3.33 -4.16 12.78
N THR A 55 4.33 -4.96 13.12
CA THR A 55 4.73 -5.14 14.51
C THR A 55 5.95 -4.33 14.95
N ASP A 56 6.80 -3.86 14.02
CA ASP A 56 8.13 -3.38 14.39
C ASP A 56 8.58 -2.05 13.74
N ILE A 57 7.74 -1.39 12.93
CA ILE A 57 8.10 -0.06 12.41
C ILE A 57 7.71 0.98 13.44
N THR A 58 8.71 1.53 14.12
CA THR A 58 8.56 2.65 15.07
C THR A 58 9.06 3.97 14.51
N ASP A 59 9.63 3.97 13.29
CA ASP A 59 10.17 5.15 12.61
C ASP A 59 9.31 5.58 11.41
N GLU A 60 8.88 6.85 11.42
CA GLU A 60 8.03 7.44 10.38
C GLU A 60 8.71 7.48 9.01
N MET A 61 9.99 7.81 8.97
CA MET A 61 10.71 7.95 7.70
C MET A 61 10.84 6.60 7.00
N THR A 62 11.11 5.55 7.76
CA THR A 62 11.14 4.17 7.27
C THR A 62 9.77 3.76 6.74
N ALA A 63 8.69 4.01 7.49
CA ALA A 63 7.34 3.69 7.05
C ALA A 63 6.97 4.39 5.73
N LYS A 64 7.24 5.70 5.64
CA LYS A 64 7.03 6.49 4.41
C LYS A 64 7.91 6.00 3.25
N GLY A 65 9.17 5.66 3.53
CA GLY A 65 10.11 5.15 2.55
C GLY A 65 9.65 3.86 1.90
N ILE A 66 9.18 2.90 2.71
CA ILE A 66 8.63 1.63 2.22
C ILE A 66 7.38 1.86 1.37
N ALA A 67 6.44 2.68 1.85
CA ALA A 67 5.21 3.00 1.11
C ALA A 67 5.50 3.71 -0.23
N SER A 68 6.43 4.67 -0.23
CA SER A 68 6.87 5.38 -1.43
C SER A 68 7.56 4.44 -2.44
N PHE A 69 8.42 3.54 -1.95
CA PHE A 69 9.08 2.55 -2.79
C PHE A 69 8.07 1.60 -3.45
N ALA A 70 7.13 1.06 -2.69
CA ALA A 70 6.06 0.20 -3.19
C ALA A 70 5.22 0.92 -4.26
N PHE A 71 4.82 2.16 -4.00
CA PHE A 71 4.12 3.02 -4.96
C PHE A 71 4.93 3.20 -6.26
N CYS A 72 6.23 3.50 -6.16
CA CYS A 72 7.09 3.69 -7.34
C CYS A 72 7.21 2.42 -8.18
N CYS A 73 7.39 1.26 -7.54
CA CYS A 73 7.41 -0.03 -8.23
C CYS A 73 6.09 -0.31 -8.96
N TYR A 74 4.97 -0.09 -8.29
CA TYR A 74 3.65 -0.29 -8.88
C TYR A 74 3.39 0.65 -10.07
N GLN A 75 3.72 1.94 -9.92
CA GLN A 75 3.55 2.93 -10.98
C GLN A 75 4.41 2.60 -12.22
N ARG A 76 5.61 2.05 -12.03
CA ARG A 76 6.46 1.57 -13.13
C ARG A 76 5.85 0.36 -13.82
N GLN A 77 5.34 -0.60 -13.05
CA GLN A 77 4.66 -1.78 -13.59
C GLN A 77 3.42 -1.39 -14.40
N LEU A 78 2.60 -0.48 -13.89
CA LEU A 78 1.44 0.06 -14.62
C LEU A 78 1.84 0.71 -15.95
N LYS A 79 2.89 1.52 -15.93
CA LYS A 79 3.39 2.17 -17.15
C LYS A 79 3.81 1.12 -18.18
N HIS A 80 4.55 0.10 -17.74
CA HIS A 80 4.98 -0.98 -18.62
C HIS A 80 3.82 -1.75 -19.25
N TYR A 81 2.78 -2.06 -18.47
CA TYR A 81 1.57 -2.71 -19.01
C TYR A 81 0.81 -1.84 -20.02
N LYS A 82 0.82 -0.52 -19.87
CA LYS A 82 0.21 0.42 -20.83
C LYS A 82 1.01 0.57 -22.12
N GLU A 83 2.30 0.33 -22.11
CA GLU A 83 3.15 0.40 -23.31
C GLU A 83 3.10 -0.90 -24.14
N LEU A 84 2.70 -2.01 -23.52
CA LEU A 84 2.56 -3.31 -24.18
C LEU A 84 1.17 -3.58 -24.78
N ASN A 85 0.16 -2.76 -24.45
CA ASN A 85 -1.23 -2.88 -24.93
C ASN A 85 -1.67 -1.59 -25.63
#